data_AF-A0A5C9C7M0-F1
#
_entry.id   AF-A0A5C9C7M0-F1
#
_cell.length_a   1.000
_cell.length_b   1.000
_cell.length_c   1.000
_cell.angle_alpha   90.00
_cell.angle_beta   90.00
_cell.angle_gamma   90.00
#
_symmetry.space_group_name_H-M   'P 1'
#
loop_
_entity.id
_entity.type
_entity.pdbx_description
1 polymer ?
#
loop_
_entity_poly.entity_id
_entity_poly.type
_entity_poly.pdbx_seq_one_letter_code
_entity_poly.pdbx_strand_id
1 'polypeptide(L)'
;MQRRSLLLVALGIAVVALCDPTESAAATTRVDLVIDEPLADRKAAWPITTGVPFPRGKLSDAEHCRLIDDQGQEQPLQARVAATWDADRKSVRWLTIDFIAEPGRKYALEFGDDVGRRFPLDESLRFSMGNPYQLITGPLRVEFSPSGPNALRTIEAHFNADSQFRFGTVVATGAADGEHFYVDQNGQRFTSAADGADRRIVVESSGPVRACVRVDGFYTGPKGERIAKYRTRYHFFAGLPLVKVVDELGFIGSTKQTRFADIGFALDLKLKPAGRRVTLDASGEPGNQSLDVAWNADTQSIASVQKTFRHYGNLECEAAVLQTSAQTTKTLAQPERMGEWLQVADEDHAVTGSLRWFWQQFPKEWEATPNQLVLHLWSPHAGELDFGAAGIEQFFGAGGAKYLRAGQEKADRSPLEPFFLFADVPAIKRGAADGLGINKHHEFWLHFGPANRRDEGAEYGRLAAQQPLALASGEWNCATDVFGPLAARPNDSPADITGMPRRKSSTPTRDGLSFTPTARRRSFGGTTCDPASESSTTGRSRPRIIGSMSPSRTCRRRSNVNGAAAKRRNARSTGDRAIGASIAQRTTSGITTRPKRGCAVELSFGRVTTERWRRQRSRTT
;
A
#
# COMPACT_ATOMS: atom_id res chain seq x y z
N MET A 1 -83.53 11.07 -72.60
CA MET A 1 -84.25 11.69 -71.46
C MET A 1 -84.02 10.78 -70.26
N GLN A 2 -83.74 11.20 -69.02
CA GLN A 2 -83.69 12.55 -68.41
C GLN A 2 -82.29 12.88 -67.83
N ARG A 3 -82.18 13.89 -66.95
CA ARG A 3 -80.95 14.62 -66.58
C ARG A 3 -80.69 14.58 -65.06
N ARG A 4 -79.39 14.65 -64.68
CA ARG A 4 -78.84 15.06 -63.35
C ARG A 4 -79.09 14.05 -62.19
N SER A 5 -78.25 13.96 -61.15
CA SER A 5 -77.28 14.92 -60.59
C SER A 5 -75.98 14.25 -60.10
N LEU A 6 -74.88 15.03 -60.02
CA LEU A 6 -73.68 14.64 -59.25
C LEU A 6 -73.98 14.70 -57.75
N LEU A 7 -73.34 13.81 -56.97
CA LEU A 7 -72.89 14.12 -55.61
C LEU A 7 -71.55 13.41 -55.34
N LEU A 8 -70.47 14.18 -55.21
CA LEU A 8 -69.19 13.67 -54.69
C LEU A 8 -69.26 13.69 -53.16
N VAL A 9 -69.08 12.53 -52.52
CA VAL A 9 -68.86 12.44 -51.07
C VAL A 9 -67.36 12.38 -50.83
N ALA A 10 -66.78 13.49 -50.37
CA ALA A 10 -65.39 13.52 -49.93
C ALA A 10 -65.30 12.92 -48.52
N LEU A 11 -64.66 11.75 -48.39
CA LEU A 11 -64.42 11.12 -47.10
C LEU A 11 -63.17 11.72 -46.45
N GLY A 12 -63.35 12.66 -45.54
CA GLY A 12 -62.25 13.25 -44.78
C GLY A 12 -61.69 12.27 -43.76
N ILE A 13 -60.52 11.69 -44.03
CA ILE A 13 -59.76 10.93 -43.03
C ILE A 13 -59.14 11.92 -42.06
N ALA A 14 -59.72 12.05 -40.87
CA ALA A 14 -59.11 12.75 -39.76
C ALA A 14 -57.92 11.91 -39.25
N VAL A 15 -56.71 12.30 -39.64
CA VAL A 15 -55.48 11.79 -39.00
C VAL A 15 -55.45 12.36 -37.58
N VAL A 16 -55.95 11.58 -36.63
CA VAL A 16 -55.66 11.79 -35.21
C VAL A 16 -54.17 11.51 -35.05
N ALA A 17 -53.38 12.57 -35.02
CA ALA A 17 -52.01 12.49 -34.54
C ALA A 17 -52.09 12.07 -33.06
N LEU A 18 -51.90 10.78 -32.83
CA LEU A 18 -51.53 10.28 -31.51
C LEU A 18 -50.19 10.95 -31.20
N CYS A 19 -50.22 11.97 -30.34
CA CYS A 19 -49.01 12.38 -29.64
C CYS A 19 -48.59 11.18 -28.80
N ASP A 20 -47.60 10.44 -29.28
CA ASP A 20 -46.81 9.59 -28.39
C ASP A 20 -46.37 10.48 -27.23
N PRO A 21 -46.63 10.10 -25.97
CA PRO A 21 -46.03 10.79 -24.86
C PRO A 21 -44.51 10.63 -25.04
N THR A 22 -43.82 11.74 -25.32
CA THR A 22 -42.37 11.80 -25.20
C THR A 22 -42.05 11.49 -23.75
N GLU A 23 -41.76 10.22 -23.50
CA GLU A 23 -41.25 9.71 -22.24
C GLU A 23 -40.02 10.55 -21.93
N SER A 24 -40.15 11.39 -20.91
CA SER A 24 -39.13 12.36 -20.53
C SER A 24 -37.99 11.60 -19.88
N ALA A 25 -37.12 11.01 -20.72
CA ALA A 25 -35.92 10.28 -20.32
C ALA A 25 -35.24 11.03 -19.17
N ALA A 26 -35.10 10.36 -18.03
CA ALA A 26 -34.63 11.00 -16.81
C ALA A 26 -33.26 11.62 -17.08
N ALA A 27 -33.10 12.89 -16.70
CA ALA A 27 -31.91 13.66 -17.04
C ALA A 27 -30.64 12.98 -16.49
N THR A 28 -29.88 12.33 -17.38
CA THR A 28 -28.62 11.68 -17.06
C THR A 28 -27.67 12.73 -16.49
N THR A 29 -27.23 12.52 -15.25
CA THR A 29 -26.29 13.41 -14.58
C THR A 29 -24.88 12.89 -14.80
N ARG A 30 -23.95 13.79 -15.14
CA ARG A 30 -22.56 13.47 -15.46
C ARG A 30 -21.62 14.03 -14.40
N VAL A 31 -20.66 13.22 -13.96
CA VAL A 31 -19.59 13.60 -13.04
C VAL A 31 -18.25 13.36 -13.74
N ASP A 32 -17.59 14.43 -14.18
CA ASP A 32 -16.25 14.31 -14.77
C ASP A 32 -15.23 13.88 -13.71
N LEU A 33 -14.39 12.90 -14.07
CA LEU A 33 -13.31 12.38 -13.25
C LEU A 33 -11.99 12.96 -13.74
N VAL A 34 -11.34 13.76 -12.89
CA VAL A 34 -10.01 14.30 -13.16
C VAL A 34 -8.98 13.25 -12.79
N ILE A 35 -8.18 12.81 -13.75
CA ILE A 35 -7.01 11.96 -13.51
C ILE A 35 -5.83 12.88 -13.20
N ASP A 36 -5.30 12.76 -11.98
CA ASP A 36 -4.04 13.36 -11.56
C ASP A 36 -2.89 12.48 -12.10
N GLU A 37 -2.31 12.90 -13.22
CA GLU A 37 -1.27 12.17 -13.95
C GLU A 37 0.13 12.54 -13.41
N PRO A 38 0.84 11.61 -12.75
CA PRO A 38 2.15 11.88 -12.15
C PRO A 38 3.27 11.91 -13.19
N LEU A 39 3.07 11.28 -14.35
CA LEU A 39 3.99 11.25 -15.48
C LEU A 39 3.28 11.82 -16.72
N ALA A 40 3.74 12.98 -17.20
CA ALA A 40 3.12 13.67 -18.35
C ALA A 40 3.20 12.86 -19.66
N ASP A 41 4.12 11.89 -19.75
CA ASP A 41 4.38 11.02 -20.89
C ASP A 41 4.02 9.54 -20.63
N ARG A 42 3.06 9.27 -19.73
CA ARG A 42 2.55 7.92 -19.45
C ARG A 42 2.15 7.19 -20.74
N LYS A 43 2.48 5.90 -20.82
CA LYS A 43 2.19 4.95 -21.91
C LYS A 43 1.52 3.67 -21.39
N ALA A 44 1.74 3.33 -20.12
CA ALA A 44 1.15 2.16 -19.48
C ALA A 44 -0.26 2.45 -18.95
N ALA A 45 -1.21 1.55 -19.25
CA ALA A 45 -2.54 1.54 -18.64
C ALA A 45 -2.44 1.27 -17.12
N TRP A 46 -3.26 1.96 -16.33
CA TRP A 46 -3.15 1.95 -14.87
C TRP A 46 -4.50 1.67 -14.17
N PRO A 47 -4.57 0.78 -13.17
CA PRO A 47 -5.80 0.49 -12.46
C PRO A 47 -6.10 1.57 -11.41
N ILE A 48 -7.30 2.14 -11.48
CA ILE A 48 -7.77 3.18 -10.55
C ILE A 48 -8.87 2.63 -9.67
N THR A 49 -8.73 2.84 -8.36
CA THR A 49 -9.81 2.73 -7.37
C THR A 49 -10.06 4.14 -6.80
N THR A 50 -11.29 4.65 -6.91
CA THR A 50 -11.65 5.95 -6.31
C THR A 50 -13.03 5.95 -5.68
N GLY A 51 -13.32 6.99 -4.89
CA GLY A 51 -14.63 7.26 -4.32
C GLY A 51 -15.32 8.41 -5.06
N VAL A 52 -16.56 8.20 -5.49
CA VAL A 52 -17.43 9.27 -6.01
C VAL A 52 -18.53 9.54 -4.98
N PRO A 53 -18.68 10.79 -4.49
CA PRO A 53 -19.76 11.16 -3.60
C PRO A 53 -21.05 11.45 -4.37
N PHE A 54 -22.20 11.21 -3.74
CA PHE A 54 -23.52 11.46 -4.33
C PHE A 54 -24.42 12.28 -3.40
N PRO A 55 -25.16 13.28 -3.91
CA PRO A 55 -26.16 13.98 -3.13
C PRO A 55 -27.28 13.02 -2.68
N ARG A 56 -27.89 13.33 -1.53
CA ARG A 56 -28.94 12.49 -0.95
C ARG A 56 -30.15 12.37 -1.90
N GLY A 57 -30.61 11.14 -2.09
CA GLY A 57 -31.71 10.79 -3.01
C GLY A 57 -31.35 10.79 -4.50
N LYS A 58 -30.08 10.98 -4.90
CA LYS A 58 -29.68 11.07 -6.33
C LYS A 58 -29.14 9.79 -6.96
N LEU A 59 -28.66 8.84 -6.15
CA LEU A 59 -28.31 7.50 -6.62
C LEU A 59 -28.87 6.47 -5.64
N SER A 60 -29.68 5.56 -6.16
CA SER A 60 -30.39 4.52 -5.41
C SER A 60 -29.62 3.20 -5.34
N ASP A 61 -29.07 2.77 -6.48
CA ASP A 61 -28.26 1.55 -6.64
C ASP A 61 -26.93 1.85 -7.36
N ALA A 62 -25.92 1.00 -7.18
CA ALA A 62 -24.66 1.08 -7.91
C ALA A 62 -24.83 0.76 -9.41
N GLU A 63 -25.81 -0.07 -9.79
CA GLU A 63 -26.05 -0.44 -11.19
C GLU A 63 -26.61 0.72 -12.04
N HIS A 64 -27.18 1.75 -11.39
CA HIS A 64 -27.68 2.98 -12.03
C HIS A 64 -26.57 3.99 -12.38
N CYS A 65 -25.37 3.50 -12.70
CA CYS A 65 -24.27 4.31 -13.22
C CYS A 65 -23.36 3.53 -14.18
N ARG A 66 -22.75 4.25 -15.12
CA ARG A 66 -21.79 3.74 -16.11
C ARG A 66 -20.60 4.70 -16.25
N LEU A 67 -19.45 4.16 -16.62
CA LEU A 67 -18.26 4.94 -16.94
C LEU A 67 -18.21 5.19 -18.44
N ILE A 68 -17.94 6.43 -18.85
CA ILE A 68 -17.73 6.80 -20.25
C ILE A 68 -16.37 7.50 -20.42
N ASP A 69 -15.77 7.36 -21.61
CA ASP A 69 -14.55 8.09 -21.99
C ASP A 69 -14.84 9.39 -22.77
N ASP A 70 -13.76 10.07 -23.18
CA ASP A 70 -13.81 11.27 -24.04
C ASP A 70 -14.31 11.04 -25.47
N GLN A 71 -14.49 9.79 -25.91
CA GLN A 71 -15.16 9.42 -27.16
C GLN A 71 -16.62 9.00 -26.95
N GLY A 72 -17.14 9.14 -25.73
CA GLY A 72 -18.49 8.72 -25.36
C GLY A 72 -18.69 7.21 -25.41
N GLN A 73 -17.60 6.42 -25.44
CA GLN A 73 -17.68 4.97 -25.34
C GLN A 73 -17.85 4.58 -23.88
N GLU A 74 -18.73 3.61 -23.61
CA GLU A 74 -18.82 3.01 -22.29
C GLU A 74 -17.56 2.19 -22.00
N GLN A 75 -17.10 2.19 -20.75
CA GLN A 75 -15.86 1.57 -20.32
C GLN A 75 -16.12 0.59 -19.16
N PRO A 76 -15.29 -0.48 -18.99
CA PRO A 76 -15.42 -1.42 -17.88
C PRO A 76 -15.47 -0.71 -16.52
N LEU A 77 -16.59 -0.90 -15.81
CA LEU A 77 -16.83 -0.31 -14.50
C LEU A 77 -17.20 -1.41 -13.50
N GLN A 78 -16.48 -1.45 -12.39
CA GLN A 78 -16.86 -2.20 -11.19
C GLN A 78 -17.19 -1.19 -10.09
N ALA A 79 -18.41 -1.23 -9.56
CA ALA A 79 -18.85 -0.30 -8.53
C ALA A 79 -19.33 -1.02 -7.26
N ARG A 80 -19.12 -0.38 -6.10
CA ARG A 80 -19.55 -0.89 -4.80
C ARG A 80 -19.96 0.26 -3.88
N VAL A 81 -21.18 0.21 -3.34
CA VAL A 81 -21.62 1.17 -2.32
C VAL A 81 -20.72 1.07 -1.08
N ALA A 82 -20.07 2.17 -0.73
CA ALA A 82 -19.16 2.28 0.40
C ALA A 82 -19.85 2.90 1.63
N ALA A 83 -20.77 3.84 1.41
CA ALA A 83 -21.63 4.39 2.45
C ALA A 83 -22.98 4.85 1.85
N THR A 84 -24.02 4.85 2.69
CA THR A 84 -25.33 5.40 2.39
C THR A 84 -25.64 6.59 3.29
N TRP A 85 -26.59 7.43 2.87
CA TRP A 85 -27.06 8.55 3.67
C TRP A 85 -27.95 8.10 4.84
N ASP A 86 -28.73 7.06 4.60
CA ASP A 86 -29.82 6.60 5.46
C ASP A 86 -29.68 5.14 5.87
N ALA A 87 -30.35 4.79 6.97
CA ALA A 87 -30.33 3.45 7.55
C ALA A 87 -31.05 2.41 6.68
N ASP A 88 -31.99 2.84 5.83
CA ASP A 88 -32.68 1.99 4.85
C ASP A 88 -31.83 1.66 3.62
N ARG A 89 -30.66 2.32 3.50
CA ARG A 89 -29.65 2.14 2.44
C ARG A 89 -30.11 2.49 1.02
N LYS A 90 -31.24 3.19 0.85
CA LYS A 90 -31.80 3.54 -0.47
C LYS A 90 -31.19 4.77 -1.15
N SER A 91 -30.23 5.42 -0.49
CA SER A 91 -29.48 6.53 -1.07
C SER A 91 -28.00 6.33 -0.83
N VAL A 92 -27.27 6.10 -1.92
CA VAL A 92 -25.80 6.07 -1.94
C VAL A 92 -25.28 7.45 -1.53
N ARG A 93 -24.29 7.44 -0.62
CA ARG A 93 -23.53 8.63 -0.20
C ARG A 93 -22.12 8.61 -0.78
N TRP A 94 -21.51 7.42 -0.78
CA TRP A 94 -20.20 7.15 -1.37
C TRP A 94 -20.27 5.87 -2.19
N LEU A 95 -19.88 5.95 -3.45
CA LEU A 95 -19.64 4.81 -4.32
C LEU A 95 -18.13 4.63 -4.49
N THR A 96 -17.59 3.45 -4.20
CA THR A 96 -16.26 3.07 -4.69
C THR A 96 -16.39 2.58 -6.12
N ILE A 97 -15.57 3.10 -7.02
CA ILE A 97 -15.46 2.61 -8.41
C ILE A 97 -14.03 2.10 -8.66
N ASP A 98 -13.92 0.98 -9.38
CA ASP A 98 -12.70 0.42 -9.93
C ASP A 98 -12.80 0.43 -11.47
N PHE A 99 -11.79 0.96 -12.17
CA PHE A 99 -11.67 0.94 -13.64
C PHE A 99 -10.19 0.93 -14.08
N ILE A 100 -9.92 0.62 -15.36
CA ILE A 100 -8.58 0.74 -15.96
C ILE A 100 -8.49 2.04 -16.74
N ALA A 101 -7.51 2.89 -16.40
CA ALA A 101 -7.28 4.18 -17.03
C ALA A 101 -6.18 4.09 -18.09
N GLU A 102 -6.55 4.31 -19.33
CA GLU A 102 -5.63 4.43 -20.47
C GLU A 102 -4.90 5.79 -20.44
N PRO A 103 -3.69 5.90 -21.02
CA PRO A 103 -2.93 7.15 -21.03
C PRO A 103 -3.64 8.28 -21.79
N GLY A 104 -3.65 9.47 -21.20
CA GLY A 104 -4.19 10.69 -21.83
C GLY A 104 -5.72 10.73 -22.01
N ARG A 105 -6.43 9.66 -21.66
CA ARG A 105 -7.90 9.60 -21.69
C ARG A 105 -8.52 10.40 -20.56
N LYS A 106 -9.68 10.99 -20.83
CA LYS A 106 -10.58 11.54 -19.81
C LYS A 106 -11.77 10.61 -19.60
N TYR A 107 -12.29 10.61 -18.38
CA TYR A 107 -13.38 9.75 -17.96
C TYR A 107 -14.47 10.56 -17.26
N ALA A 108 -15.71 10.11 -17.38
CA ALA A 108 -16.83 10.63 -16.61
C ALA A 108 -17.76 9.50 -16.17
N LEU A 109 -18.34 9.65 -14.98
CA LEU A 109 -19.37 8.76 -14.49
C LEU A 109 -20.75 9.36 -14.81
N GLU A 110 -21.55 8.65 -15.61
CA GLU A 110 -22.95 8.99 -15.85
C GLU A 110 -23.85 8.19 -14.91
N PHE A 111 -24.88 8.82 -14.37
CA PHE A 111 -25.84 8.17 -13.47
C PHE A 111 -27.25 8.77 -13.56
N GLY A 112 -28.23 7.99 -13.13
CA GLY A 112 -29.66 8.32 -13.16
C GLY A 112 -30.50 7.05 -13.23
N ASP A 113 -31.80 7.14 -12.96
CA ASP A 113 -32.67 5.96 -12.86
C ASP A 113 -32.74 5.14 -14.18
N ASP A 114 -32.69 5.82 -15.34
CA ASP A 114 -32.65 5.19 -16.68
C ASP A 114 -31.22 4.81 -17.15
N VAL A 115 -30.19 5.15 -16.36
CA VAL A 115 -28.81 4.74 -16.65
C VAL A 115 -28.63 3.30 -16.20
N GLY A 116 -28.00 2.49 -17.05
CA GLY A 116 -27.57 1.14 -16.73
C GLY A 116 -26.36 0.78 -17.57
N ARG A 117 -25.53 -0.12 -17.06
CA ARG A 117 -24.33 -0.58 -17.78
C ARG A 117 -24.72 -1.47 -18.95
N ARG A 118 -24.18 -1.16 -20.13
CA ARG A 118 -24.38 -1.90 -21.39
C ARG A 118 -23.08 -2.50 -21.90
N PHE A 119 -21.93 -2.12 -21.33
CA PHE A 119 -20.65 -2.69 -21.68
C PHE A 119 -20.61 -4.19 -21.35
N PRO A 120 -20.27 -5.07 -22.30
CA PRO A 120 -20.15 -6.50 -22.03
C PRO A 120 -18.99 -6.72 -21.06
N LEU A 121 -19.27 -7.31 -19.90
CA LEU A 121 -18.22 -7.57 -18.90
C LEU A 121 -17.13 -8.45 -19.52
N ASP A 122 -15.92 -7.90 -19.57
CA ASP A 122 -14.75 -8.66 -20.00
C ASP A 122 -14.45 -9.76 -18.96
N GLU A 123 -14.52 -11.01 -19.39
CA GLU A 123 -14.17 -12.17 -18.58
C GLU A 123 -12.65 -12.45 -18.59
N SER A 124 -11.79 -11.47 -18.88
CA SER A 124 -10.33 -11.62 -18.74
C SER A 124 -9.92 -11.85 -17.28
N LEU A 125 -10.61 -11.22 -16.34
CA LEU A 125 -10.44 -11.45 -14.91
C LEU A 125 -11.37 -12.57 -14.42
N ARG A 126 -10.82 -13.79 -14.27
CA ARG A 126 -11.55 -14.98 -13.81
C ARG A 126 -11.06 -15.42 -12.44
N PHE A 127 -11.98 -15.84 -11.58
CA PHE A 127 -11.66 -16.46 -10.29
C PHE A 127 -12.31 -17.85 -10.17
N SER A 128 -11.50 -18.85 -9.79
CA SER A 128 -11.95 -20.20 -9.47
C SER A 128 -11.80 -20.47 -7.98
N MET A 129 -12.94 -20.67 -7.31
CA MET A 129 -13.01 -21.12 -5.92
C MET A 129 -12.65 -22.61 -5.85
N GLY A 130 -11.53 -22.94 -5.21
CA GLY A 130 -11.05 -24.32 -5.12
C GLY A 130 -9.81 -24.44 -4.23
N ASN A 131 -9.18 -25.62 -4.26
CA ASN A 131 -7.85 -25.82 -3.71
C ASN A 131 -6.97 -26.47 -4.80
N PRO A 132 -6.02 -25.74 -5.40
CA PRO A 132 -5.68 -24.34 -5.14
C PRO A 132 -6.81 -23.37 -5.55
N TYR A 133 -6.81 -22.18 -4.96
CA TYR A 133 -7.56 -21.05 -5.50
C TYR A 133 -6.85 -20.56 -6.75
N GLN A 134 -7.56 -20.30 -7.84
CA GLN A 134 -6.93 -19.83 -9.08
C GLN A 134 -7.54 -18.50 -9.53
N LEU A 135 -6.68 -17.60 -10.01
CA LEU A 135 -7.05 -16.31 -10.57
C LEU A 135 -6.35 -16.15 -11.92
N ILE A 136 -7.06 -15.64 -12.93
CA ILE A 136 -6.51 -15.29 -14.24
C ILE A 136 -6.82 -13.81 -14.48
N THR A 137 -5.86 -13.01 -14.95
CA THR A 137 -6.08 -11.59 -15.33
C THR A 137 -6.18 -11.34 -16.83
N GLY A 138 -5.92 -12.37 -17.64
CA GLY A 138 -5.48 -12.23 -19.02
C GLY A 138 -4.00 -12.63 -19.11
N PRO A 139 -3.03 -11.71 -18.94
CA PRO A 139 -1.61 -12.03 -19.05
C PRO A 139 -1.03 -12.85 -17.88
N LEU A 140 -1.72 -12.92 -16.72
CA LEU A 140 -1.28 -13.72 -15.57
C LEU A 140 -2.27 -14.84 -15.23
N ARG A 141 -1.73 -15.94 -14.74
CA ARG A 141 -2.45 -16.93 -13.92
C ARG A 141 -1.72 -17.06 -12.58
N VAL A 142 -2.48 -16.98 -11.49
CA VAL A 142 -1.96 -16.98 -10.13
C VAL A 142 -2.70 -18.01 -9.30
N GLU A 143 -1.95 -18.83 -8.58
CA GLU A 143 -2.51 -19.85 -7.69
C GLU A 143 -2.20 -19.53 -6.23
N PHE A 144 -3.19 -19.71 -5.36
CA PHE A 144 -3.02 -19.64 -3.91
C PHE A 144 -3.33 -20.98 -3.23
N SER A 145 -2.49 -21.37 -2.27
CA SER A 145 -2.59 -22.62 -1.53
C SER A 145 -2.67 -22.38 -0.02
N PRO A 146 -3.70 -22.90 0.68
CA PRO A 146 -3.75 -22.84 2.15
C PRO A 146 -2.68 -23.75 2.77
N SER A 147 -2.26 -24.80 2.05
CA SER A 147 -1.29 -25.79 2.52
C SER A 147 0.09 -25.65 1.86
N GLY A 148 1.11 -26.24 2.50
CA GLY A 148 2.50 -26.12 2.06
C GLY A 148 3.15 -24.79 2.48
N PRO A 149 4.44 -24.60 2.17
CA PRO A 149 5.20 -23.47 2.71
C PRO A 149 4.74 -22.11 2.17
N ASN A 150 4.20 -22.06 0.95
CA ASN A 150 3.96 -20.81 0.22
C ASN A 150 2.46 -20.61 0.01
N ALA A 151 1.95 -19.43 0.35
CA ALA A 151 0.57 -19.05 0.13
C ALA A 151 0.35 -18.71 -1.35
N LEU A 152 1.25 -17.91 -1.92
CA LEU A 152 1.38 -17.61 -3.34
C LEU A 152 2.09 -18.77 -4.04
N ARG A 153 1.31 -19.74 -4.51
CA ARG A 153 1.79 -21.05 -4.97
C ARG A 153 2.53 -20.95 -6.30
N THR A 154 1.97 -20.22 -7.27
CA THR A 154 2.58 -19.87 -8.56
C THR A 154 2.08 -18.52 -9.06
N ILE A 155 2.96 -17.82 -9.77
CA ILE A 155 2.60 -16.81 -10.77
C ILE A 155 3.13 -17.33 -12.11
N GLU A 156 2.21 -17.69 -12.98
CA GLU A 156 2.44 -18.01 -14.39
C GLU A 156 2.13 -16.77 -15.22
N ALA A 157 2.96 -16.50 -16.22
CA ALA A 157 2.77 -15.36 -17.12
C ALA A 157 2.72 -15.82 -18.59
N HIS A 158 1.92 -15.12 -19.39
CA HIS A 158 1.75 -15.39 -20.81
C HIS A 158 1.90 -14.08 -21.59
N PHE A 159 3.05 -13.93 -22.26
CA PHE A 159 3.42 -12.74 -23.05
C PHE A 159 3.73 -13.07 -24.52
N ASN A 160 3.50 -14.31 -24.94
CA ASN A 160 3.81 -14.75 -26.29
C ASN A 160 2.80 -14.17 -27.29
N ALA A 161 3.26 -13.92 -28.52
CA ALA A 161 2.43 -13.44 -29.61
C ALA A 161 1.80 -14.58 -30.45
N ASP A 162 1.91 -15.85 -30.01
CA ASP A 162 1.30 -16.97 -30.71
C ASP A 162 -0.21 -17.05 -30.40
N SER A 163 -1.01 -17.43 -31.39
CA SER A 163 -2.47 -17.47 -31.31
C SER A 163 -3.03 -18.54 -30.35
N GLN A 164 -2.17 -19.16 -29.54
CA GLN A 164 -2.52 -20.22 -28.58
C GLN A 164 -2.28 -19.73 -27.16
N PHE A 165 -3.33 -19.19 -26.55
CA PHE A 165 -3.34 -18.83 -25.14
C PHE A 165 -3.06 -20.07 -24.26
N ARG A 166 -1.81 -20.21 -23.81
CA ARG A 166 -1.33 -21.31 -22.98
C ARG A 166 -0.47 -20.76 -21.86
N PHE A 167 -0.97 -20.86 -20.62
CA PHE A 167 -0.12 -20.79 -19.45
C PHE A 167 0.74 -22.05 -19.35
N GLY A 168 1.98 -21.90 -18.88
CA GLY A 168 2.94 -23.00 -18.81
C GLY A 168 4.30 -22.63 -18.21
N THR A 169 4.68 -21.36 -18.24
CA THR A 169 5.89 -20.86 -17.58
C THR A 169 5.54 -20.17 -16.26
N VAL A 170 5.90 -20.80 -15.14
CA VAL A 170 5.95 -20.14 -13.84
C VAL A 170 7.10 -19.15 -13.85
N VAL A 171 6.85 -17.87 -13.60
CA VAL A 171 7.89 -16.82 -13.54
C VAL A 171 8.32 -16.51 -12.10
N ALA A 172 7.41 -16.65 -11.14
CA ALA A 172 7.68 -16.50 -9.72
C ALA A 172 6.81 -17.42 -8.86
N THR A 173 7.27 -17.69 -7.64
CA THR A 173 6.45 -18.21 -6.54
C THR A 173 6.72 -17.37 -5.30
N GLY A 174 5.90 -17.50 -4.25
CA GLY A 174 6.38 -17.15 -2.91
C GLY A 174 7.70 -17.87 -2.59
N ALA A 175 8.53 -17.33 -1.71
CA ALA A 175 9.78 -17.98 -1.31
C ALA A 175 9.53 -19.32 -0.60
N ALA A 176 10.25 -20.39 -0.98
CA ALA A 176 10.06 -21.74 -0.44
C ALA A 176 10.39 -21.89 1.06
N ASP A 177 11.23 -21.02 1.60
CA ASP A 177 11.50 -20.89 3.04
C ASP A 177 10.57 -19.87 3.74
N GLY A 178 9.58 -19.37 2.99
CA GLY A 178 8.42 -18.57 3.40
C GLY A 178 8.45 -17.15 2.88
N GLU A 179 7.37 -16.75 2.21
CA GLU A 179 7.14 -15.39 1.70
C GLU A 179 7.43 -14.30 2.73
N HIS A 180 6.86 -14.44 3.94
CA HIS A 180 6.97 -13.43 4.99
C HIS A 180 7.93 -13.95 6.06
N PHE A 181 8.96 -13.17 6.38
CA PHE A 181 9.92 -13.54 7.41
C PHE A 181 10.39 -12.35 8.25
N TYR A 182 10.96 -12.65 9.42
CA TYR A 182 11.88 -11.77 10.12
C TYR A 182 13.07 -12.57 10.68
N VAL A 183 14.16 -11.87 10.99
CA VAL A 183 15.34 -12.41 11.66
C VAL A 183 15.55 -11.63 12.97
N ASP A 184 15.75 -12.34 14.08
CA ASP A 184 16.00 -11.72 15.39
C ASP A 184 17.48 -11.37 15.61
N GLN A 185 17.78 -10.74 16.75
CA GLN A 185 19.14 -10.38 17.17
C GLN A 185 20.14 -11.55 17.30
N ASN A 186 19.65 -12.80 17.28
CA ASN A 186 20.46 -14.01 17.39
C ASN A 186 20.65 -14.71 16.03
N GLY A 187 20.16 -14.11 14.94
CA GLY A 187 20.11 -14.73 13.61
C GLY A 187 19.01 -15.78 13.45
N GLN A 188 18.05 -15.87 14.40
CA GLN A 188 16.95 -16.83 14.31
C GLN A 188 15.87 -16.32 13.35
N ARG A 189 15.59 -17.10 12.31
CA ARG A 189 14.55 -16.82 11.30
C ARG A 189 13.17 -17.29 11.78
N PHE A 190 12.18 -16.41 11.66
CA PHE A 190 10.76 -16.66 11.91
C PHE A 190 10.02 -16.44 10.60
N THR A 191 9.16 -17.38 10.19
CA THR A 191 8.69 -17.45 8.80
C THR A 191 7.26 -17.97 8.65
N SER A 192 6.59 -17.56 7.57
CA SER A 192 5.31 -18.09 7.10
C SER A 192 5.39 -19.54 6.60
N ALA A 193 6.56 -20.10 6.30
CA ALA A 193 6.67 -21.48 5.80
C ALA A 193 6.10 -22.55 6.76
N ALA A 194 6.07 -22.25 8.06
CA ALA A 194 5.53 -23.13 9.10
C ALA A 194 4.07 -22.81 9.50
N ASP A 195 3.37 -21.95 8.77
CA ASP A 195 2.00 -21.54 9.10
C ASP A 195 0.88 -22.28 8.33
N GLY A 196 1.22 -23.14 7.35
CA GLY A 196 0.27 -23.76 6.41
C GLY A 196 -0.79 -24.72 7.02
N ALA A 197 -0.90 -24.81 8.34
CA ALA A 197 -2.02 -25.43 9.05
C ALA A 197 -3.05 -24.40 9.57
N ASP A 198 -2.61 -23.17 9.83
CA ASP A 198 -3.41 -22.06 10.38
C ASP A 198 -3.65 -20.92 9.38
N ARG A 199 -2.93 -20.94 8.25
CA ARG A 199 -3.04 -19.97 7.15
C ARG A 199 -4.48 -19.86 6.65
N ARG A 200 -4.97 -18.63 6.53
CA ARG A 200 -6.32 -18.36 6.02
C ARG A 200 -6.27 -17.56 4.72
N ILE A 201 -6.82 -18.13 3.65
CA ILE A 201 -7.06 -17.42 2.39
C ILE A 201 -8.53 -16.97 2.36
N VAL A 202 -8.78 -15.71 1.97
CA VAL A 202 -10.11 -15.13 1.81
C VAL A 202 -10.14 -14.29 0.55
N VAL A 203 -11.09 -14.58 -0.34
CA VAL A 203 -11.42 -13.68 -1.46
C VAL A 203 -12.25 -12.54 -0.90
N GLU A 204 -11.70 -11.33 -0.85
CA GLU A 204 -12.42 -10.13 -0.37
C GLU A 204 -13.23 -9.46 -1.48
N SER A 205 -12.80 -9.59 -2.74
CA SER A 205 -13.57 -9.15 -3.91
C SER A 205 -13.21 -9.99 -5.14
N SER A 206 -14.17 -10.18 -6.03
CA SER A 206 -14.01 -10.85 -7.32
C SER A 206 -15.01 -10.23 -8.30
N GLY A 207 -14.69 -9.06 -8.84
CA GLY A 207 -15.48 -8.40 -9.88
C GLY A 207 -14.73 -8.33 -11.21
N PRO A 208 -15.36 -7.79 -12.26
CA PRO A 208 -14.86 -7.85 -13.63
C PRO A 208 -13.62 -6.99 -13.89
N VAL A 209 -13.36 -5.97 -13.07
CA VAL A 209 -12.18 -5.10 -13.22
C VAL A 209 -11.08 -5.48 -12.22
N ARG A 210 -11.47 -5.81 -10.98
CA ARG A 210 -10.52 -5.99 -9.88
C ARG A 210 -10.95 -7.07 -8.89
N ALA A 211 -10.03 -7.97 -8.58
CA ALA A 211 -10.15 -8.98 -7.54
C ALA A 211 -9.18 -8.70 -6.37
N CYS A 212 -9.50 -9.24 -5.20
CA CYS A 212 -8.69 -9.15 -3.98
C CYS A 212 -8.64 -10.52 -3.30
N VAL A 213 -7.44 -11.09 -3.19
CA VAL A 213 -7.16 -12.26 -2.36
C VAL A 213 -6.38 -11.81 -1.14
N ARG A 214 -6.91 -12.06 0.05
CA ARG A 214 -6.24 -11.82 1.33
C ARG A 214 -5.72 -13.13 1.91
N VAL A 215 -4.48 -13.12 2.37
CA VAL A 215 -3.87 -14.19 3.15
C VAL A 215 -3.61 -13.66 4.57
N ASP A 216 -4.08 -14.36 5.61
CA ASP A 216 -3.63 -14.17 6.99
C ASP A 216 -2.71 -15.32 7.40
N GLY A 217 -1.67 -15.03 8.17
CA GLY A 217 -0.79 -16.05 8.76
C GLY A 217 0.15 -15.50 9.83
N PHE A 218 1.20 -16.26 10.15
CA PHE A 218 2.10 -15.96 11.28
C PHE A 218 3.58 -16.09 10.89
N TYR A 219 4.40 -15.19 11.44
CA TYR A 219 5.85 -15.37 11.47
C TYR A 219 6.17 -16.39 12.56
N THR A 220 6.31 -17.66 12.18
CA THR A 220 6.46 -18.77 13.13
C THR A 220 7.94 -19.09 13.34
N GLY A 221 8.38 -19.09 14.60
CA GLY A 221 9.75 -19.40 15.01
C GLY A 221 10.03 -20.90 15.13
N PRO A 222 11.31 -21.32 15.26
CA PRO A 222 11.69 -22.74 15.28
C PRO A 222 11.14 -23.59 16.43
N LYS A 223 10.62 -22.99 17.51
CA LYS A 223 9.92 -23.69 18.61
C LYS A 223 8.41 -23.44 18.59
N GLY A 224 7.87 -22.87 17.51
CA GLY A 224 6.47 -22.49 17.37
C GLY A 224 6.12 -21.11 17.96
N GLU A 225 7.13 -20.28 18.27
CA GLU A 225 6.92 -18.91 18.73
C GLU A 225 6.18 -18.06 17.66
N ARG A 226 5.18 -17.26 18.05
CA ARG A 226 4.37 -16.42 17.13
C ARG A 226 4.07 -15.05 17.75
N ILE A 227 5.08 -14.18 17.81
CA ILE A 227 4.89 -12.80 18.33
C ILE A 227 4.44 -11.80 17.25
N ALA A 228 4.49 -12.19 15.98
CA ALA A 228 4.02 -11.39 14.85
C ALA A 228 3.10 -12.20 13.92
N LYS A 229 2.13 -11.51 13.32
CA LYS A 229 1.25 -11.98 12.24
C LYS A 229 1.49 -11.15 10.98
N TYR A 230 1.16 -11.71 9.82
CA TYR A 230 0.99 -10.94 8.59
C TYR A 230 -0.47 -11.00 8.13
N ARG A 231 -0.87 -9.98 7.38
CA ARG A 231 -2.08 -10.01 6.55
C ARG A 231 -1.79 -9.31 5.22
N THR A 232 -1.85 -10.08 4.15
CA THR A 232 -1.36 -9.64 2.85
C THR A 232 -2.50 -9.69 1.84
N ARG A 233 -2.82 -8.53 1.26
CA ARG A 233 -3.85 -8.39 0.23
C ARG A 233 -3.19 -8.26 -1.13
N TYR A 234 -3.45 -9.23 -1.98
CA TYR A 234 -3.06 -9.25 -3.38
C TYR A 234 -4.25 -8.77 -4.21
N HIS A 235 -4.13 -7.60 -4.83
CA HIS A 235 -5.11 -7.12 -5.80
C HIS A 235 -4.62 -7.35 -7.22
N PHE A 236 -5.54 -7.81 -8.06
CA PHE A 236 -5.33 -8.16 -9.45
C PHE A 236 -6.33 -7.41 -10.31
N PHE A 237 -5.94 -7.11 -11.55
CA PHE A 237 -6.65 -6.19 -12.43
C PHE A 237 -6.82 -6.80 -13.82
N ALA A 238 -8.00 -6.67 -14.40
CA ALA A 238 -8.32 -7.16 -15.74
C ALA A 238 -7.36 -6.61 -16.80
N GLY A 239 -6.89 -7.47 -17.71
CA GLY A 239 -5.97 -7.15 -18.79
C GLY A 239 -4.51 -6.87 -18.38
N LEU A 240 -4.22 -6.59 -17.10
CA LEU A 240 -2.90 -6.10 -16.67
C LEU A 240 -2.01 -7.20 -16.08
N PRO A 241 -0.68 -7.16 -16.32
CA PRO A 241 0.28 -8.08 -15.72
C PRO A 241 0.85 -7.52 -14.40
N LEU A 242 -0.03 -6.94 -13.59
CA LEU A 242 0.29 -6.10 -12.45
C LEU A 242 -0.44 -6.60 -11.20
N VAL A 243 0.28 -6.72 -10.09
CA VAL A 243 -0.25 -7.13 -8.79
C VAL A 243 0.05 -6.04 -7.77
N LYS A 244 -0.98 -5.49 -7.13
CA LYS A 244 -0.80 -4.61 -5.96
C LYS A 244 -0.79 -5.47 -4.70
N VAL A 245 0.23 -5.31 -3.87
CA VAL A 245 0.35 -6.00 -2.58
C VAL A 245 0.25 -4.98 -1.45
N VAL A 246 -0.70 -5.19 -0.55
CA VAL A 246 -0.80 -4.46 0.73
C VAL A 246 -0.53 -5.46 1.85
N ASP A 247 0.70 -5.44 2.35
CA ASP A 247 1.16 -6.25 3.48
C ASP A 247 0.90 -5.50 4.81
N GLU A 248 0.39 -6.21 5.82
CA GLU A 248 0.17 -5.75 7.20
C GLU A 248 0.99 -6.61 8.14
N LEU A 249 2.15 -6.11 8.59
CA LEU A 249 2.88 -6.67 9.73
C LEU A 249 2.19 -6.21 11.02
N GLY A 250 1.84 -7.14 11.91
CA GLY A 250 1.27 -6.80 13.22
C GLY A 250 1.89 -7.59 14.37
N PHE A 251 2.31 -6.90 15.43
CA PHE A 251 2.86 -7.52 16.63
C PHE A 251 1.74 -7.91 17.61
N ILE A 252 1.64 -9.21 17.90
CA ILE A 252 0.62 -9.83 18.76
C ILE A 252 1.19 -10.43 20.05
N GLY A 253 2.52 -10.54 20.14
CA GLY A 253 3.26 -10.82 21.38
C GLY A 253 4.10 -9.62 21.80
N SER A 254 4.62 -9.66 23.03
CA SER A 254 5.56 -8.64 23.53
C SER A 254 6.88 -8.69 22.75
N THR A 255 7.35 -7.54 22.28
CA THR A 255 8.63 -7.42 21.55
C THR A 255 9.80 -7.11 22.47
N LYS A 256 9.61 -7.01 23.80
CA LYS A 256 10.67 -6.57 24.75
C LYS A 256 11.91 -7.47 24.82
N GLN A 257 11.81 -8.68 24.27
CA GLN A 257 12.90 -9.67 24.22
C GLN A 257 13.42 -9.90 22.79
N THR A 258 12.89 -9.15 21.81
CA THR A 258 13.17 -9.34 20.39
C THR A 258 13.50 -8.00 19.74
N ARG A 259 14.67 -7.93 19.12
CA ARG A 259 15.06 -6.86 18.20
C ARG A 259 15.16 -7.50 16.82
N PHE A 260 14.68 -6.80 15.80
CA PHE A 260 14.52 -7.38 14.46
C PHE A 260 15.67 -6.90 13.58
N ALA A 261 16.60 -7.81 13.27
CA ALA A 261 17.74 -7.54 12.41
C ALA A 261 17.34 -7.43 10.93
N ASP A 262 16.30 -8.16 10.53
CA ASP A 262 15.72 -8.12 9.18
C ASP A 262 14.22 -8.41 9.28
N ILE A 263 13.42 -7.79 8.41
CA ILE A 263 12.01 -8.11 8.19
C ILE A 263 11.78 -8.04 6.69
N GLY A 264 11.29 -9.10 6.06
CA GLY A 264 11.22 -9.17 4.60
C GLY A 264 10.02 -9.91 4.02
N PHE A 265 9.77 -9.59 2.75
CA PHE A 265 8.89 -10.30 1.83
C PHE A 265 9.72 -10.83 0.66
N ALA A 266 9.68 -12.14 0.39
CA ALA A 266 10.51 -12.79 -0.63
C ALA A 266 9.70 -13.57 -1.67
N LEU A 267 10.10 -13.44 -2.93
CA LEU A 267 9.64 -14.24 -4.06
C LEU A 267 10.79 -15.09 -4.60
N ASP A 268 10.55 -16.38 -4.83
CA ASP A 268 11.47 -17.18 -5.65
C ASP A 268 11.20 -16.90 -7.12
N LEU A 269 12.13 -16.25 -7.79
CA LEU A 269 12.15 -16.09 -9.24
C LEU A 269 12.48 -17.41 -9.92
N LYS A 270 11.80 -17.71 -11.03
CA LYS A 270 12.12 -18.85 -11.91
C LYS A 270 12.84 -18.41 -13.19
N LEU A 271 13.31 -17.16 -13.22
CA LEU A 271 14.14 -16.57 -14.26
C LEU A 271 15.53 -17.22 -14.28
N LYS A 272 16.08 -17.46 -15.47
CA LYS A 272 17.43 -18.00 -15.68
C LYS A 272 18.48 -17.04 -15.05
N PRO A 273 19.53 -17.57 -14.38
CA PRO A 273 20.65 -16.73 -13.93
C PRO A 273 21.58 -16.31 -15.07
N ALA A 274 21.69 -17.12 -16.12
CA ALA A 274 22.49 -16.78 -17.30
C ALA A 274 21.84 -15.63 -18.09
N GLY A 275 22.64 -14.66 -18.53
CA GLY A 275 22.15 -13.48 -19.25
C GLY A 275 21.36 -12.48 -18.40
N ARG A 276 21.15 -12.76 -17.11
CA ARG A 276 20.31 -11.95 -16.23
C ARG A 276 20.86 -10.53 -16.06
N ARG A 277 19.94 -9.58 -15.95
CA ARG A 277 20.19 -8.17 -15.66
C ARG A 277 19.36 -7.70 -14.48
N VAL A 278 19.90 -6.77 -13.71
CA VAL A 278 19.21 -6.06 -12.63
C VAL A 278 19.22 -4.58 -12.96
N THR A 279 18.05 -4.00 -13.16
CA THR A 279 17.87 -2.59 -13.49
C THR A 279 17.12 -1.90 -12.37
N LEU A 280 17.62 -0.77 -11.88
CA LEU A 280 17.05 -0.06 -10.72
C LEU A 280 17.26 1.45 -10.85
N ASP A 281 16.46 2.25 -10.13
CA ASP A 281 16.68 3.70 -10.06
C ASP A 281 17.75 4.04 -9.02
N ALA A 282 18.91 4.48 -9.51
CA ALA A 282 20.08 4.80 -8.72
C ALA A 282 20.24 6.30 -8.43
N SER A 283 19.25 7.13 -8.80
CA SER A 283 19.40 8.60 -8.84
C SER A 283 18.69 9.34 -7.72
N GLY A 284 17.44 8.97 -7.42
CA GLY A 284 16.58 9.78 -6.56
C GLY A 284 16.20 11.15 -7.16
N GLU A 285 16.48 11.40 -8.44
CA GLU A 285 16.25 12.67 -9.13
C GLU A 285 15.10 12.55 -10.14
N PRO A 286 14.41 13.66 -10.48
CA PRO A 286 13.41 13.68 -11.56
C PRO A 286 14.02 13.18 -12.88
N GLY A 287 13.40 12.16 -13.47
CA GLY A 287 13.85 11.55 -14.74
C GLY A 287 14.47 10.15 -14.61
N ASN A 288 14.59 9.59 -13.41
CA ASN A 288 14.94 8.16 -13.18
C ASN A 288 16.22 7.70 -13.91
N GLN A 289 17.40 8.15 -13.46
CA GLN A 289 18.66 7.65 -14.03
C GLN A 289 18.84 6.19 -13.62
N SER A 290 18.45 5.31 -14.52
CA SER A 290 18.41 3.86 -14.29
C SER A 290 19.82 3.29 -14.41
N LEU A 291 20.22 2.51 -13.42
CA LEU A 291 21.46 1.74 -13.43
C LEU A 291 21.13 0.31 -13.82
N ASP A 292 21.66 -0.15 -14.96
CA ASP A 292 21.45 -1.50 -15.48
C ASP A 292 22.72 -2.36 -15.29
N VAL A 293 22.69 -3.25 -14.31
CA VAL A 293 23.79 -4.09 -13.84
C VAL A 293 23.66 -5.51 -14.41
N ALA A 294 24.70 -6.01 -15.08
CA ALA A 294 24.75 -7.39 -15.54
C ALA A 294 25.02 -8.38 -14.39
N TRP A 295 24.32 -9.51 -14.37
CA TRP A 295 24.56 -10.59 -13.43
C TRP A 295 25.78 -11.42 -13.85
N ASN A 296 26.78 -11.53 -12.97
CA ASN A 296 27.98 -12.34 -13.21
C ASN A 296 27.92 -13.67 -12.43
N ALA A 297 28.73 -14.65 -12.82
CA ALA A 297 28.73 -15.98 -12.19
C ALA A 297 29.14 -15.97 -10.69
N ASP A 298 29.84 -14.94 -10.24
CA ASP A 298 30.25 -14.70 -8.85
C ASP A 298 29.30 -13.76 -8.08
N THR A 299 28.29 -13.18 -8.75
CA THR A 299 27.32 -12.29 -8.12
C THR A 299 26.41 -13.09 -7.19
N GLN A 300 26.43 -12.75 -5.90
CA GLN A 300 25.54 -13.27 -4.89
C GLN A 300 24.30 -12.39 -4.73
N SER A 301 24.46 -11.06 -4.73
CA SER A 301 23.31 -10.17 -4.80
C SER A 301 23.59 -8.81 -5.42
N ILE A 302 22.51 -8.15 -5.86
CA ILE A 302 22.49 -6.74 -6.25
C ILE A 302 21.34 -6.09 -5.49
N ALA A 303 21.63 -5.07 -4.69
CA ALA A 303 20.68 -4.44 -3.79
C ALA A 303 20.62 -2.92 -3.97
N SER A 304 19.43 -2.35 -3.85
CA SER A 304 19.20 -0.90 -3.66
C SER A 304 18.77 -0.67 -2.21
N VAL A 305 19.61 0.02 -1.44
CA VAL A 305 19.47 0.18 0.02
C VAL A 305 19.20 1.64 0.36
N GLN A 306 18.08 1.95 1.03
CA GLN A 306 17.93 3.17 1.81
C GLN A 306 18.08 2.83 3.29
N LYS A 307 19.21 3.21 3.88
CA LYS A 307 19.52 2.96 5.29
C LYS A 307 18.96 4.06 6.20
N THR A 308 19.28 5.33 5.89
CA THR A 308 18.72 6.49 6.60
C THR A 308 18.43 7.64 5.65
N PHE A 309 17.49 8.51 6.02
CA PHE A 309 17.18 9.74 5.31
C PHE A 309 16.89 10.87 6.31
N ARG A 310 17.00 12.13 5.88
CA ARG A 310 16.70 13.34 6.67
C ARG A 310 15.26 13.40 7.19
N HIS A 311 15.00 12.70 8.28
CA HIS A 311 13.73 12.68 9.00
C HIS A 311 13.95 12.28 10.46
N TYR A 312 12.97 12.57 11.33
CA TYR A 312 12.98 12.23 12.76
C TYR A 312 14.18 12.73 13.59
N GLY A 313 14.97 13.67 13.08
CA GLY A 313 16.18 14.19 13.74
C GLY A 313 17.49 13.63 13.20
N ASN A 314 17.43 12.74 12.20
CA ASN A 314 18.57 12.39 11.36
C ASN A 314 18.89 13.55 10.41
N LEU A 315 20.17 13.93 10.32
CA LEU A 315 20.67 14.98 9.42
C LEU A 315 21.36 14.41 8.17
N GLU A 316 21.82 13.17 8.28
CA GLU A 316 22.49 12.43 7.21
C GLU A 316 21.48 11.68 6.34
N CYS A 317 21.93 11.37 5.12
CA CYS A 317 21.29 10.38 4.25
C CYS A 317 22.32 9.29 3.96
N GLU A 318 21.92 8.03 4.10
CA GLU A 318 22.73 6.88 3.66
C GLU A 318 21.89 6.04 2.71
N ALA A 319 22.25 6.07 1.44
CA ALA A 319 21.68 5.26 0.37
C ALA A 319 22.80 4.69 -0.50
N ALA A 320 22.63 3.46 -0.99
CA ALA A 320 23.64 2.80 -1.80
C ALA A 320 23.02 1.77 -2.75
N VAL A 321 23.65 1.60 -3.91
CA VAL A 321 23.52 0.39 -4.73
C VAL A 321 24.71 -0.50 -4.43
N LEU A 322 24.47 -1.72 -3.97
CA LEU A 322 25.49 -2.70 -3.60
C LEU A 322 25.46 -3.88 -4.57
N GLN A 323 26.64 -4.38 -4.95
CA GLN A 323 26.81 -5.67 -5.61
C GLN A 323 27.71 -6.55 -4.74
N THR A 324 27.15 -7.64 -4.21
CA THR A 324 27.87 -8.59 -3.35
C THR A 324 28.30 -9.81 -4.16
N SER A 325 29.55 -10.21 -3.96
CA SER A 325 30.11 -11.49 -4.41
C SER A 325 30.64 -12.27 -3.22
N ALA A 326 31.05 -13.52 -3.44
CA ALA A 326 31.60 -14.38 -2.39
C ALA A 326 32.89 -13.85 -1.70
N GLN A 327 33.52 -12.81 -2.25
CA GLN A 327 34.75 -12.22 -1.72
C GLN A 327 34.62 -10.75 -1.32
N THR A 328 33.65 -10.00 -1.86
CA THR A 328 33.55 -8.56 -1.62
C THR A 328 32.15 -8.00 -1.92
N THR A 329 31.75 -6.98 -1.17
CA THR A 329 30.62 -6.12 -1.52
C THR A 329 31.15 -4.82 -2.10
N LYS A 330 30.80 -4.54 -3.35
CA LYS A 330 31.16 -3.33 -4.08
C LYS A 330 29.98 -2.36 -4.13
N THR A 331 30.19 -1.12 -3.72
CA THR A 331 29.22 -0.05 -3.96
C THR A 331 29.30 0.39 -5.42
N LEU A 332 28.16 0.40 -6.12
CA LEU A 332 28.02 0.82 -7.51
C LEU A 332 27.55 2.28 -7.64
N ALA A 333 26.72 2.76 -6.71
CA ALA A 333 26.24 4.13 -6.63
C ALA A 333 25.92 4.52 -5.17
N GLN A 334 25.96 5.82 -4.86
CA GLN A 334 25.60 6.41 -3.57
C GLN A 334 24.80 7.70 -3.79
N PRO A 335 23.50 7.63 -4.14
CA PRO A 335 22.66 8.82 -4.27
C PRO A 335 22.29 9.39 -2.89
N GLU A 336 21.67 10.58 -2.86
CA GLU A 336 21.09 11.12 -1.61
C GLU A 336 19.85 10.33 -1.14
N ARG A 337 19.15 9.69 -2.09
CA ARG A 337 18.06 8.74 -1.82
C ARG A 337 17.95 7.70 -2.94
N MET A 338 17.55 6.49 -2.61
CA MET A 338 17.21 5.48 -3.61
C MET A 338 15.84 5.78 -4.25
N GLY A 339 15.70 5.43 -5.53
CA GLY A 339 14.38 5.31 -6.14
C GLY A 339 13.64 4.07 -5.63
N GLU A 340 12.34 4.01 -5.94
CA GLU A 340 11.40 3.10 -5.28
C GLU A 340 11.36 1.66 -5.84
N TRP A 341 12.00 1.40 -6.98
CA TRP A 341 11.85 0.17 -7.76
C TRP A 341 13.16 -0.52 -8.19
N LEU A 342 13.07 -1.84 -8.34
CA LEU A 342 14.12 -2.72 -8.86
C LEU A 342 13.49 -3.79 -9.75
N GLN A 343 14.10 -4.03 -10.91
CA GLN A 343 13.71 -5.03 -11.90
C GLN A 343 14.80 -6.10 -12.06
N VAL A 344 14.38 -7.36 -12.08
CA VAL A 344 15.22 -8.50 -12.47
C VAL A 344 14.69 -9.08 -13.77
N ALA A 345 15.54 -9.26 -14.78
CA ALA A 345 15.17 -9.81 -16.07
C ALA A 345 16.17 -10.84 -16.58
N ASP A 346 15.70 -11.90 -17.23
CA ASP A 346 16.53 -12.81 -18.02
C ASP A 346 16.36 -12.53 -19.53
N GLU A 347 16.53 -13.53 -20.40
CA GLU A 347 16.33 -13.41 -21.85
C GLU A 347 14.85 -13.39 -22.26
N ASP A 348 13.96 -13.93 -21.43
CA ASP A 348 12.55 -14.18 -21.76
C ASP A 348 11.60 -13.28 -20.96
N HIS A 349 11.84 -13.12 -19.65
CA HIS A 349 10.93 -12.47 -18.69
C HIS A 349 11.62 -11.41 -17.84
N ALA A 350 10.84 -10.44 -17.36
CA ALA A 350 11.21 -9.41 -16.40
C ALA A 350 10.20 -9.35 -15.25
N VAL A 351 10.70 -9.17 -14.03
CA VAL A 351 9.91 -8.95 -12.81
C VAL A 351 10.37 -7.65 -12.17
N THR A 352 9.49 -6.64 -12.08
CA THR A 352 9.77 -5.40 -11.35
C THR A 352 9.03 -5.40 -10.01
N GLY A 353 9.75 -5.13 -8.92
CA GLY A 353 9.19 -4.73 -7.63
C GLY A 353 9.27 -3.21 -7.45
N SER A 354 8.24 -2.59 -6.90
CA SER A 354 8.25 -1.17 -6.51
C SER A 354 7.50 -0.95 -5.20
N LEU A 355 8.13 -0.30 -4.21
CA LEU A 355 7.54 0.01 -2.91
C LEU A 355 7.17 1.49 -2.86
N ARG A 356 5.89 1.81 -2.66
CA ARG A 356 5.44 3.18 -2.50
C ARG A 356 6.15 3.83 -1.31
N TRP A 357 6.71 5.02 -1.54
CA TRP A 357 7.45 5.78 -0.52
C TRP A 357 8.68 5.03 0.05
N PHE A 358 9.41 4.27 -0.77
CA PHE A 358 10.56 3.46 -0.34
C PHE A 358 11.54 4.21 0.57
N TRP A 359 12.07 5.35 0.12
CA TRP A 359 13.09 6.09 0.87
C TRP A 359 12.52 6.88 2.06
N GLN A 360 11.28 7.35 1.98
CA GLN A 360 10.59 8.03 3.09
C GLN A 360 10.30 7.06 4.25
N GLN A 361 10.14 5.77 3.94
CA GLN A 361 9.84 4.70 4.89
C GLN A 361 11.09 3.97 5.38
N PHE A 362 12.29 4.56 5.27
CA PHE A 362 13.56 3.94 5.66
C PHE A 362 13.53 3.34 7.09
N PRO A 363 14.32 2.27 7.36
CA PRO A 363 15.18 1.57 6.41
C PRO A 363 14.41 0.62 5.48
N LYS A 364 14.80 0.59 4.20
CA LYS A 364 14.22 -0.27 3.16
C LYS A 364 15.27 -0.74 2.18
N GLU A 365 15.09 -1.93 1.63
CA GLU A 365 15.99 -2.51 0.65
C GLU A 365 15.23 -3.42 -0.32
N TRP A 366 15.52 -3.29 -1.62
CA TRP A 366 15.24 -4.34 -2.60
C TRP A 366 16.54 -5.09 -2.86
N GLU A 367 16.53 -6.41 -2.76
CA GLU A 367 17.66 -7.27 -3.09
C GLU A 367 17.26 -8.29 -4.16
N ALA A 368 18.08 -8.39 -5.21
CA ALA A 368 18.04 -9.50 -6.16
C ALA A 368 19.16 -10.50 -5.82
N THR A 369 18.78 -11.75 -5.52
CA THR A 369 19.69 -12.88 -5.24
C THR A 369 19.74 -13.84 -6.44
N PRO A 370 20.50 -14.96 -6.43
CA PRO A 370 20.56 -15.85 -7.60
C PRO A 370 19.21 -16.45 -7.96
N ASN A 371 18.28 -16.57 -7.00
CA ASN A 371 16.95 -17.17 -7.21
C ASN A 371 15.79 -16.34 -6.64
N GLN A 372 16.01 -15.18 -6.01
CA GLN A 372 14.95 -14.43 -5.33
C GLN A 372 14.96 -12.94 -5.67
N LEU A 373 13.77 -12.34 -5.55
CA LEU A 373 13.58 -10.90 -5.37
C LEU A 373 13.04 -10.71 -3.95
N VAL A 374 13.76 -9.97 -3.13
CA VAL A 374 13.45 -9.73 -1.72
C VAL A 374 13.18 -8.25 -1.49
N LEU A 375 12.08 -7.94 -0.83
CA LEU A 375 11.79 -6.63 -0.27
C LEU A 375 12.02 -6.69 1.24
N HIS A 376 13.10 -6.09 1.71
CA HIS A 376 13.32 -5.89 3.13
C HIS A 376 12.52 -4.69 3.61
N LEU A 377 11.44 -5.00 4.32
CA LEU A 377 10.58 -4.09 5.07
C LEU A 377 11.32 -3.47 6.27
N TRP A 378 12.41 -4.10 6.71
CA TRP A 378 13.44 -3.50 7.55
C TRP A 378 14.80 -4.04 7.10
N SER A 379 15.64 -3.20 6.49
CA SER A 379 16.91 -3.63 5.87
C SER A 379 17.95 -4.10 6.90
N PRO A 380 18.63 -5.25 6.65
CA PRO A 380 19.73 -5.72 7.50
C PRO A 380 20.94 -4.77 7.51
N HIS A 381 21.08 -3.90 6.50
CA HIS A 381 22.13 -2.89 6.45
C HIS A 381 21.90 -1.70 7.41
N ALA A 382 20.74 -1.61 8.07
CA ALA A 382 20.38 -0.49 8.95
C ALA A 382 20.52 -0.76 10.46
N GLY A 383 20.90 -1.98 10.85
CA GLY A 383 20.89 -2.40 12.25
C GLY A 383 19.50 -2.82 12.73
N GLU A 384 19.38 -3.17 14.00
CA GLU A 384 18.17 -3.83 14.54
C GLU A 384 17.03 -2.83 14.84
N LEU A 385 15.79 -3.17 14.47
CA LEU A 385 14.60 -2.52 15.02
C LEU A 385 14.43 -2.93 16.48
N ASP A 386 14.59 -1.97 17.39
CA ASP A 386 14.33 -2.12 18.81
C ASP A 386 13.26 -1.12 19.28
N PHE A 387 12.18 -1.65 19.85
CA PHE A 387 11.10 -0.85 20.45
C PHE A 387 11.45 -0.36 21.88
N GLY A 388 12.59 -0.78 22.42
CA GLY A 388 13.14 -0.32 23.68
C GLY A 388 13.69 1.11 23.62
N ALA A 389 14.09 1.63 24.78
CA ALA A 389 14.61 2.99 24.92
C ALA A 389 15.83 3.26 24.02
N ALA A 390 16.74 2.29 23.91
CA ALA A 390 17.97 2.41 23.14
C ALA A 390 17.69 2.47 21.64
N GLY A 391 16.86 1.56 21.10
CA GLY A 391 16.45 1.58 19.70
C GLY A 391 15.72 2.86 19.28
N ILE A 392 14.81 3.36 20.12
CA ILE A 392 14.12 4.63 19.87
C ILE A 392 15.15 5.78 19.83
N GLU A 393 16.03 5.90 20.82
CA GLU A 393 17.05 6.97 20.83
C GLU A 393 18.03 6.87 19.65
N GLN A 394 18.38 5.65 19.22
CA GLN A 394 19.23 5.40 18.04
C GLN A 394 18.53 5.82 16.74
N PHE A 395 17.28 5.41 16.53
CA PHE A 395 16.53 5.67 15.29
C PHE A 395 16.24 7.16 15.06
N PHE A 396 15.97 7.90 16.14
CA PHE A 396 15.76 9.35 16.12
C PHE A 396 17.08 10.15 15.99
N GLY A 397 18.24 9.49 16.09
CA GLY A 397 19.56 10.09 15.97
C GLY A 397 19.86 11.14 17.05
N ALA A 398 21.05 11.77 16.97
CA ALA A 398 21.46 12.77 17.95
C ALA A 398 20.53 14.00 18.03
N GLY A 399 19.93 14.38 16.90
CA GLY A 399 18.95 15.47 16.83
C GLY A 399 17.64 15.11 17.53
N GLY A 400 17.07 13.95 17.24
CA GLY A 400 15.80 13.49 17.80
C GLY A 400 15.90 13.04 19.26
N ALA A 401 17.03 12.45 19.67
CA ALA A 401 17.32 12.14 21.08
C ALA A 401 17.27 13.39 21.98
N LYS A 402 17.68 14.57 21.47
CA LYS A 402 17.53 15.84 22.18
C LYS A 402 16.06 16.22 22.40
N TYR A 403 15.16 15.91 21.47
CA TYR A 403 13.72 16.16 21.64
C TYR A 403 13.07 15.17 22.61
N LEU A 404 13.40 13.88 22.54
CA LEU A 404 12.95 12.86 23.51
C LEU A 404 13.40 13.20 24.94
N ARG A 405 14.57 13.84 25.08
CA ARG A 405 15.14 14.30 26.36
C ARG A 405 14.78 15.75 26.72
N ALA A 406 14.05 16.49 25.87
CA ALA A 406 13.85 17.92 26.03
C ALA A 406 13.14 18.25 27.36
N GLY A 407 13.78 19.10 28.17
CA GLY A 407 13.27 19.53 29.47
C GLY A 407 13.31 18.49 30.59
N GLN A 408 13.76 17.24 30.34
CA GLN A 408 13.90 16.23 31.39
C GLN A 408 14.85 16.63 32.54
N GLU A 409 15.71 17.63 32.30
CA GLU A 409 16.74 18.13 33.20
C GLU A 409 16.26 19.28 34.13
N LYS A 410 15.02 19.76 33.97
CA LYS A 410 14.46 20.84 34.79
C LYS A 410 14.08 20.37 36.19
N ALA A 411 14.80 20.86 37.21
CA ALA A 411 14.58 20.56 38.62
C ALA A 411 13.30 21.20 39.21
N ASP A 412 12.72 22.18 38.52
CA ASP A 412 11.60 23.03 38.94
C ASP A 412 10.26 22.67 38.26
N ARG A 413 10.17 21.49 37.64
CA ARG A 413 8.99 21.08 36.85
C ARG A 413 7.69 21.06 37.65
N SER A 414 6.63 21.61 37.04
CA SER A 414 5.25 21.36 37.46
C SER A 414 4.96 19.85 37.42
N PRO A 415 4.38 19.24 38.48
CA PRO A 415 3.98 17.84 38.49
C PRO A 415 3.00 17.43 37.37
N LEU A 416 2.36 18.41 36.71
CA LEU A 416 1.44 18.19 35.59
C LEU A 416 2.15 18.11 34.23
N GLU A 417 3.35 18.69 34.06
CA GLU A 417 4.08 18.62 32.79
C GLU A 417 4.38 17.17 32.35
N PRO A 418 4.83 16.25 33.22
CA PRO A 418 5.00 14.86 32.87
C PRO A 418 3.70 14.16 32.43
N PHE A 419 2.52 14.64 32.86
CA PHE A 419 1.24 14.05 32.44
C PHE A 419 0.82 14.52 31.04
N PHE A 420 1.00 15.81 30.73
CA PHE A 420 0.53 16.40 29.47
C PHE A 420 1.56 16.35 28.32
N LEU A 421 2.86 16.34 28.61
CA LEU A 421 3.90 16.55 27.61
C LEU A 421 5.01 15.48 27.58
N PHE A 422 5.15 14.65 28.63
CA PHE A 422 6.27 13.70 28.77
C PHE A 422 5.84 12.38 29.45
N ALA A 423 4.62 11.89 29.21
CA ALA A 423 4.07 10.70 29.89
C ALA A 423 4.73 9.39 29.43
N ASP A 424 5.29 9.40 28.24
CA ASP A 424 6.15 8.39 27.64
C ASP A 424 7.49 8.23 28.38
N VAL A 425 8.10 9.33 28.83
CA VAL A 425 9.44 9.32 29.44
C VAL A 425 9.55 8.41 30.67
N PRO A 426 8.65 8.47 31.68
CA PRO A 426 8.63 7.48 32.75
C PRO A 426 8.41 6.06 32.22
N ALA A 427 7.48 5.86 31.28
CA ALA A 427 7.19 4.54 30.73
C ALA A 427 8.43 3.90 30.08
N ILE A 428 9.14 4.65 29.23
CA ILE A 428 10.40 4.24 28.59
C ILE A 428 11.46 3.91 29.65
N LYS A 429 11.66 4.78 30.66
CA LYS A 429 12.67 4.57 31.73
C LYS A 429 12.47 3.30 32.58
N ARG A 430 11.24 2.83 32.77
CA ARG A 430 10.95 1.55 33.45
C ARG A 430 10.72 0.37 32.49
N GLY A 431 11.21 0.46 31.25
CA GLY A 431 11.13 -0.63 30.27
C GLY A 431 9.69 -1.01 29.89
N ALA A 432 8.77 -0.03 29.94
CA ALA A 432 7.37 -0.27 29.59
C ALA A 432 7.13 -0.31 28.07
N ALA A 433 7.99 0.33 27.28
CA ALA A 433 7.94 0.36 25.82
C ALA A 433 7.92 -1.08 25.22
N ASP A 434 7.04 -1.29 24.26
CA ASP A 434 6.72 -2.59 23.65
C ASP A 434 6.11 -2.34 22.27
N GLY A 435 6.39 -3.18 21.28
CA GLY A 435 5.76 -3.14 19.96
C GLY A 435 4.37 -3.80 19.93
N LEU A 436 3.97 -4.51 20.98
CA LEU A 436 2.68 -5.19 21.08
C LEU A 436 1.48 -4.29 20.70
N GLY A 437 0.72 -4.72 19.69
CA GLY A 437 -0.46 -4.01 19.17
C GLY A 437 -0.16 -3.03 18.03
N ILE A 438 1.10 -2.72 17.74
CA ILE A 438 1.49 -1.95 16.56
C ILE A 438 1.24 -2.80 15.31
N ASN A 439 0.63 -2.18 14.29
CA ASN A 439 0.52 -2.73 12.96
C ASN A 439 1.13 -1.72 11.97
N LYS A 440 1.87 -2.22 10.98
CA LYS A 440 2.54 -1.43 9.94
C LYS A 440 2.12 -1.98 8.58
N HIS A 441 1.58 -1.10 7.74
CA HIS A 441 1.25 -1.43 6.36
C HIS A 441 2.37 -1.03 5.40
N HIS A 442 2.61 -1.87 4.39
CA HIS A 442 3.47 -1.60 3.25
C HIS A 442 2.66 -1.83 1.96
N GLU A 443 2.72 -0.85 1.05
CA GLU A 443 2.06 -0.91 -0.25
C GLU A 443 3.12 -1.01 -1.34
N PHE A 444 3.29 -2.20 -1.91
CA PHE A 444 4.22 -2.45 -3.00
C PHE A 444 3.50 -3.10 -4.18
N TRP A 445 4.16 -3.08 -5.33
CA TRP A 445 3.62 -3.58 -6.59
C TRP A 445 4.61 -4.52 -7.25
N LEU A 446 4.08 -5.52 -7.91
CA LEU A 446 4.82 -6.51 -8.69
C LEU A 446 4.31 -6.46 -10.12
N HIS A 447 5.18 -6.10 -11.06
CA HIS A 447 4.91 -6.15 -12.49
C HIS A 447 5.69 -7.30 -13.12
N PHE A 448 5.04 -8.04 -14.02
CA PHE A 448 5.63 -9.12 -14.79
C PHE A 448 5.55 -8.73 -16.27
N GLY A 449 6.62 -8.93 -17.04
CA GLY A 449 6.62 -8.61 -18.47
C GLY A 449 7.62 -9.47 -19.25
N PRO A 450 7.63 -9.37 -20.59
CA PRO A 450 8.67 -9.99 -21.39
C PRO A 450 9.96 -9.17 -21.35
N ALA A 451 11.12 -9.83 -21.39
CA ALA A 451 12.43 -9.17 -21.26
C ALA A 451 12.79 -8.23 -22.43
N ASN A 452 12.09 -8.32 -23.56
CA ASN A 452 12.21 -7.36 -24.67
C ASN A 452 11.46 -6.04 -24.44
N ARG A 453 10.63 -5.93 -23.39
CA ARG A 453 9.88 -4.71 -23.01
C ARG A 453 10.17 -4.26 -21.57
N ARG A 454 11.44 -4.37 -21.14
CA ARG A 454 11.90 -3.96 -19.80
C ARG A 454 11.50 -2.52 -19.41
N ASP A 455 11.47 -1.61 -20.39
CA ASP A 455 11.08 -0.22 -20.20
C ASP A 455 9.64 -0.05 -19.70
N GLU A 456 8.71 -0.94 -20.09
CA GLU A 456 7.33 -0.97 -19.55
C GLU A 456 7.36 -1.30 -18.05
N GLY A 457 8.19 -2.25 -17.66
CA GLY A 457 8.38 -2.60 -16.25
C GLY A 457 9.06 -1.50 -15.43
N ALA A 458 9.92 -0.67 -16.04
CA ALA A 458 10.47 0.53 -15.41
C ALA A 458 9.41 1.63 -15.28
N GLU A 459 8.52 1.79 -16.26
CA GLU A 459 7.38 2.70 -16.17
C GLU A 459 6.38 2.28 -15.09
N TYR A 460 5.98 1.00 -15.04
CA TYR A 460 5.16 0.47 -13.94
C TYR A 460 5.85 0.62 -12.59
N GLY A 461 7.18 0.51 -12.52
CA GLY A 461 7.96 0.79 -11.32
C GLY A 461 7.81 2.24 -10.83
N ARG A 462 7.87 3.21 -11.76
CA ARG A 462 7.63 4.65 -11.48
C ARG A 462 6.18 4.94 -11.10
N LEU A 463 5.22 4.40 -11.84
CA LEU A 463 3.78 4.59 -11.57
C LEU A 463 3.36 3.96 -10.23
N ALA A 464 3.96 2.85 -9.81
CA ALA A 464 3.72 2.26 -8.49
C ALA A 464 4.16 3.17 -7.33
N ALA A 465 5.24 3.93 -7.52
CA ALA A 465 5.75 4.91 -6.57
C ALA A 465 4.90 6.20 -6.53
N GLN A 466 4.48 6.67 -7.70
CA GLN A 466 3.62 7.84 -7.91
C GLN A 466 2.46 7.43 -8.80
N GLN A 467 1.32 7.11 -8.19
CA GLN A 467 0.19 6.43 -8.83
C GLN A 467 -0.78 7.45 -9.44
N PRO A 468 -1.26 7.26 -10.69
CA PRO A 468 -2.42 7.98 -11.20
C PRO A 468 -3.63 7.83 -10.27
N LEU A 469 -4.25 8.96 -9.91
CA LEU A 469 -5.43 9.01 -9.04
C LEU A 469 -6.58 9.69 -9.79
N ALA A 470 -7.79 9.11 -9.75
CA ALA A 470 -8.99 9.80 -10.22
C ALA A 470 -9.72 10.47 -9.06
N LEU A 471 -10.20 11.70 -9.25
CA LEU A 471 -11.07 12.39 -8.32
C LEU A 471 -12.23 13.04 -9.08
N ALA A 472 -13.45 12.98 -8.51
CA ALA A 472 -14.50 13.90 -8.92
C ALA A 472 -14.09 15.35 -8.60
N SER A 473 -14.57 16.33 -9.38
CA SER A 473 -14.16 17.73 -9.22
C SER A 473 -14.42 18.26 -7.80
N GLY A 474 -13.60 19.22 -7.34
CA GLY A 474 -13.80 19.87 -6.05
C GLY A 474 -15.19 20.52 -5.93
N GLU A 475 -15.67 21.08 -7.04
CA GLU A 475 -17.02 21.62 -7.20
C GLU A 475 -18.10 20.57 -6.94
N TRP A 476 -18.02 19.40 -7.61
CA TRP A 476 -18.94 18.28 -7.40
C TRP A 476 -18.92 17.79 -5.95
N ASN A 477 -17.71 17.58 -5.41
CA ASN A 477 -17.52 17.11 -4.04
C ASN A 477 -18.20 18.04 -3.01
N CYS A 478 -18.07 19.36 -3.17
CA CYS A 478 -18.76 20.34 -2.34
C CYS A 478 -20.27 20.38 -2.60
N ALA A 479 -20.72 20.24 -3.85
CA ALA A 479 -22.13 20.26 -4.22
C ALA A 479 -22.95 19.08 -3.65
N THR A 480 -22.30 17.93 -3.40
CA THR A 480 -22.97 16.73 -2.89
C THR A 480 -23.38 16.79 -1.41
N ASP A 481 -22.92 17.78 -0.66
CA ASP A 481 -23.03 17.88 0.81
C ASP A 481 -22.43 16.71 1.61
N VAL A 482 -21.74 15.77 0.95
CA VAL A 482 -21.17 14.57 1.59
C VAL A 482 -20.10 14.91 2.65
N PHE A 483 -19.40 16.03 2.49
CA PHE A 483 -18.42 16.56 3.45
C PHE A 483 -19.02 17.51 4.51
N GLY A 484 -20.33 17.79 4.43
CA GLY A 484 -21.04 18.67 5.35
C GLY A 484 -20.85 20.17 5.09
N PRO A 485 -21.52 21.03 5.86
CA PRO A 485 -21.66 22.47 5.59
C PRO A 485 -20.40 23.31 5.91
N LEU A 486 -19.28 22.68 6.27
CA LEU A 486 -18.01 23.35 6.57
C LEU A 486 -17.07 23.44 5.37
N ALA A 487 -17.37 22.73 4.28
CA ALA A 487 -16.68 22.89 3.00
C ALA A 487 -17.20 24.14 2.26
N ALA A 488 -16.31 24.90 1.64
CA ALA A 488 -16.68 26.06 0.83
C ALA A 488 -17.53 25.62 -0.37
N ARG A 489 -18.73 26.17 -0.51
CA ARG A 489 -19.66 25.86 -1.61
C ARG A 489 -19.54 26.90 -2.73
N PRO A 490 -19.63 26.49 -4.01
CA PRO A 490 -20.09 27.36 -5.09
C PRO A 490 -21.48 27.91 -4.75
N ASN A 491 -21.79 29.15 -5.15
CA ASN A 491 -23.07 29.81 -4.85
C ASN A 491 -24.26 29.25 -5.65
N ASP A 492 -23.98 28.36 -6.59
CA ASP A 492 -24.84 27.78 -7.63
C ASP A 492 -24.95 26.25 -7.53
N SER A 493 -24.59 25.69 -6.36
CA SER A 493 -24.70 24.25 -6.08
C SER A 493 -26.08 23.68 -6.42
N PRO A 494 -26.17 22.57 -7.20
CA PRO A 494 -27.42 21.88 -7.52
C PRO A 494 -28.29 21.49 -6.31
N ALA A 495 -27.73 21.42 -5.10
CA ALA A 495 -28.48 21.17 -3.87
C ALA A 495 -29.46 22.30 -3.49
N ASP A 496 -29.22 23.55 -3.92
CA ASP A 496 -30.09 24.70 -3.62
C ASP A 496 -31.29 24.84 -4.58
N ILE A 497 -31.37 24.04 -5.65
CA ILE A 497 -32.44 24.13 -6.67
C ILE A 497 -33.76 23.47 -6.22
N THR A 498 -33.76 22.66 -5.16
CA THR A 498 -34.99 22.03 -4.63
C THR A 498 -35.24 22.27 -3.14
N GLY A 499 -35.78 23.45 -2.83
CA GLY A 499 -36.87 23.61 -1.86
C GLY A 499 -36.68 23.11 -0.41
N MET A 500 -35.45 22.85 0.05
CA MET A 500 -35.24 22.44 1.45
C MET A 500 -35.60 23.60 2.39
N PRO A 501 -36.52 23.40 3.36
CA PRO A 501 -36.74 24.40 4.37
C PRO A 501 -35.47 24.52 5.21
N ARG A 502 -34.78 25.67 5.12
CA ARG A 502 -33.73 26.02 6.08
C ARG A 502 -34.30 25.80 7.47
N ARG A 503 -33.72 24.86 8.24
CA ARG A 503 -34.06 24.70 9.67
C ARG A 503 -33.73 26.02 10.35
N LYS A 504 -34.75 26.88 10.51
CA LYS A 504 -34.67 27.99 11.46
C LYS A 504 -34.36 27.35 12.81
N SER A 505 -33.24 27.74 13.40
CA SER A 505 -32.92 27.37 14.76
C SER A 505 -34.02 27.90 15.66
N SER A 506 -34.93 27.03 16.09
CA SER A 506 -35.95 27.35 17.08
C SER A 506 -35.27 27.45 18.44
N THR A 507 -34.58 28.56 18.66
CA THR A 507 -34.18 29.00 20.01
C THR A 507 -35.46 29.11 20.83
N PRO A 508 -35.62 28.39 21.95
CA PRO A 508 -36.78 28.57 22.80
C PRO A 508 -36.76 29.99 23.37
N THR A 509 -37.75 30.81 23.01
CA THR A 509 -37.99 32.08 23.70
C THR A 509 -38.32 31.78 25.15
N ARG A 510 -37.41 32.14 26.05
CA ARG A 510 -37.52 31.89 27.48
C ARG A 510 -38.29 33.02 28.14
N ASP A 511 -39.57 33.12 27.83
CA ASP A 511 -40.47 34.08 28.48
C ASP A 511 -40.76 33.64 29.93
N GLY A 512 -40.63 34.60 30.85
CA GLY A 512 -41.37 34.60 32.11
C GLY A 512 -41.01 33.58 33.19
N LEU A 513 -39.82 33.70 33.80
CA LEU A 513 -39.66 33.39 35.23
C LEU A 513 -38.66 34.36 35.89
N SER A 514 -39.20 35.36 36.58
CA SER A 514 -38.47 36.41 37.28
C SER A 514 -37.95 35.95 38.63
N PHE A 515 -36.65 36.08 38.88
CA PHE A 515 -36.10 36.15 40.25
C PHE A 515 -34.96 37.17 40.31
N THR A 516 -35.22 38.29 40.99
CA THR A 516 -34.25 39.34 41.31
C THR A 516 -33.39 38.95 42.52
N PRO A 517 -32.04 39.05 42.45
CA PRO A 517 -31.20 38.85 43.62
C PRO A 517 -31.08 40.15 44.44
N THR A 518 -31.83 40.26 45.53
CA THR A 518 -31.67 41.33 46.52
C THR A 518 -30.47 41.05 47.44
N ALA A 519 -29.49 41.95 47.45
CA ALA A 519 -28.35 41.86 48.36
C ALA A 519 -28.72 42.27 49.80
N ARG A 520 -28.24 41.53 50.80
CA ARG A 520 -28.05 42.05 52.19
C ARG A 520 -26.88 41.37 52.90
N ARG A 521 -26.09 42.19 53.62
CA ARG A 521 -24.92 41.80 54.43
C ARG A 521 -25.33 41.30 55.82
N ARG A 522 -24.46 40.47 56.44
CA ARG A 522 -23.86 40.54 57.82
C ARG A 522 -23.37 39.13 58.23
N SER A 523 -22.07 38.83 58.41
CA SER A 523 -21.01 39.36 59.32
C SER A 523 -20.91 38.61 60.66
N PHE A 524 -19.81 37.89 60.89
CA PHE A 524 -19.13 37.50 62.15
C PHE A 524 -17.97 36.57 61.71
N GLY A 525 -16.76 36.53 62.28
CA GLY A 525 -16.04 37.29 63.32
C GLY A 525 -14.54 36.92 63.26
N GLY A 526 -13.66 37.55 64.04
CA GLY A 526 -12.19 37.27 64.03
C GLY A 526 -11.80 35.88 64.56
N THR A 527 -10.52 35.52 64.66
CA THR A 527 -9.30 36.36 64.70
C THR A 527 -8.06 35.56 64.27
N THR A 528 -7.01 36.27 63.82
CA THR A 528 -5.66 35.80 63.45
C THR A 528 -4.80 35.35 64.64
N CYS A 529 -3.82 34.45 64.40
CA CYS A 529 -2.44 34.55 64.92
C CYS A 529 -1.46 33.66 64.11
N ASP A 530 -0.41 34.30 63.59
CA ASP A 530 0.84 33.75 63.01
C ASP A 530 1.98 33.84 64.08
N PRO A 531 3.28 33.60 63.80
CA PRO A 531 3.98 32.53 63.07
C PRO A 531 5.22 32.00 63.88
N ALA A 532 6.07 31.12 63.30
CA ALA A 532 7.51 30.83 63.62
C ALA A 532 7.84 29.39 63.15
N SER A 533 8.82 29.05 62.30
CA SER A 533 10.28 29.33 62.18
C SER A 533 11.17 28.23 62.77
N GLU A 534 12.39 28.10 62.21
CA GLU A 534 13.51 27.19 62.62
C GLU A 534 13.31 25.69 62.30
N SER A 535 14.14 25.04 61.47
CA SER A 535 15.59 24.77 61.46
C SER A 535 15.99 23.47 62.19
N SER A 536 16.62 22.55 61.46
CA SER A 536 17.71 21.71 61.99
C SER A 536 18.36 20.84 60.90
N THR A 537 19.65 21.09 60.80
CA THR A 537 20.72 20.47 60.02
C THR A 537 20.96 18.99 60.29
N THR A 538 21.55 18.31 59.28
CA THR A 538 22.53 17.20 59.38
C THR A 538 22.10 15.85 59.98
N GLY A 539 22.66 14.73 59.48
CA GLY A 539 22.53 13.49 60.25
C GLY A 539 22.92 12.11 59.69
N ARG A 540 23.82 12.01 58.70
CA ARG A 540 24.68 10.83 58.44
C ARG A 540 24.17 9.38 58.72
N SER A 541 24.16 8.61 57.63
CA SER A 541 24.82 7.30 57.48
C SER A 541 24.25 6.01 58.12
N ARG A 542 23.86 5.09 57.21
CA ARG A 542 24.30 3.67 57.14
C ARG A 542 23.75 2.68 58.23
N PRO A 543 23.91 1.34 58.09
CA PRO A 543 23.66 0.51 56.89
C PRO A 543 23.09 -0.92 57.21
N ARG A 544 22.98 -1.75 56.15
CA ARG A 544 23.03 -3.24 56.09
C ARG A 544 21.76 -4.07 56.39
N ILE A 545 21.27 -4.93 55.46
CA ILE A 545 21.61 -6.32 54.99
C ILE A 545 20.71 -7.37 55.69
N ILE A 546 20.35 -8.44 54.95
CA ILE A 546 19.70 -9.71 55.35
C ILE A 546 18.16 -9.63 55.43
N GLY A 547 17.37 -10.52 54.80
CA GLY A 547 17.75 -11.67 53.97
C GLY A 547 16.57 -12.38 53.29
N SER A 548 16.87 -13.56 52.74
CA SER A 548 15.99 -14.44 51.95
C SER A 548 14.81 -15.06 52.70
N MET A 549 13.67 -15.28 52.02
CA MET A 549 13.15 -16.62 51.66
C MET A 549 11.79 -16.58 50.94
N SER A 550 11.57 -17.57 50.06
CA SER A 550 10.26 -17.99 49.47
C SER A 550 9.38 -18.72 50.54
N PRO A 551 8.17 -19.33 50.31
CA PRO A 551 7.62 -19.89 49.05
C PRO A 551 6.06 -19.96 48.91
N SER A 552 5.59 -20.86 48.02
CA SER A 552 4.26 -21.53 47.93
C SER A 552 3.13 -20.76 47.20
N ARG A 553 2.56 -21.26 46.08
CA ARG A 553 1.53 -22.34 45.88
C ARG A 553 0.11 -21.88 46.33
N THR A 554 -1.03 -22.20 45.67
CA THR A 554 -1.37 -23.33 44.78
C THR A 554 -2.72 -23.12 44.02
N CYS A 555 -2.97 -23.95 42.98
CA CYS A 555 -4.30 -24.49 42.56
C CYS A 555 -5.35 -23.54 41.89
N ARG A 556 -6.28 -24.00 41.02
CA ARG A 556 -6.53 -25.37 40.47
C ARG A 556 -7.23 -25.36 39.09
N ARG A 557 -7.01 -26.41 38.29
CA ARG A 557 -7.76 -26.79 37.08
C ARG A 557 -9.05 -27.60 37.41
N ARG A 558 -9.97 -27.66 36.43
CA ARG A 558 -10.59 -28.89 35.85
C ARG A 558 -10.77 -28.66 34.32
N SER A 559 -10.41 -29.52 33.35
CA SER A 559 -10.62 -30.99 33.11
C SER A 559 -12.10 -31.32 32.77
N ASN A 560 -12.53 -32.16 31.80
CA ASN A 560 -12.01 -33.34 31.07
C ASN A 560 -13.01 -33.68 29.89
N VAL A 561 -12.88 -34.65 28.95
CA VAL A 561 -11.73 -35.37 28.28
C VAL A 561 -12.25 -36.33 27.17
N ASN A 562 -11.47 -36.55 26.08
CA ASN A 562 -11.32 -37.79 25.24
C ASN A 562 -11.32 -37.56 23.71
N GLY A 563 -10.61 -38.35 22.89
CA GLY A 563 -9.67 -39.46 23.20
C GLY A 563 -9.28 -40.34 21.99
N ALA A 564 -8.26 -41.18 22.14
CA ALA A 564 -7.74 -42.26 21.23
C ALA A 564 -7.22 -41.85 19.82
N ALA A 565 -6.11 -42.31 19.21
CA ALA A 565 -5.07 -43.37 19.40
C ALA A 565 -5.11 -44.52 18.36
N ALA A 566 -4.04 -44.65 17.54
CA ALA A 566 -3.70 -45.87 16.79
C ALA A 566 -2.19 -45.94 16.46
N LYS A 567 -1.62 -47.17 16.40
CA LYS A 567 -0.23 -47.50 16.00
C LYS A 567 -0.24 -48.30 14.69
N ARG A 568 0.80 -48.21 13.84
CA ARG A 568 1.72 -49.33 13.47
C ARG A 568 2.59 -49.11 12.19
N ARG A 569 3.89 -49.42 12.35
CA ARG A 569 4.82 -50.21 11.49
C ARG A 569 5.18 -49.83 10.03
N ASN A 570 6.49 -49.65 9.86
CA ASN A 570 7.44 -50.23 8.86
C ASN A 570 7.10 -50.28 7.34
N ALA A 571 8.05 -49.75 6.55
CA ALA A 571 8.78 -50.54 5.53
C ALA A 571 10.18 -49.91 5.23
N ARG A 572 11.12 -50.71 4.69
CA ARG A 572 12.47 -50.30 4.22
C ARG A 572 12.58 -50.43 2.70
N SER A 573 13.36 -49.57 2.05
CA SER A 573 14.34 -49.88 0.98
C SER A 573 15.09 -48.57 0.68
N THR A 574 16.42 -48.40 0.73
CA THR A 574 17.57 -49.12 0.15
C THR A 574 17.49 -49.33 -1.37
N GLY A 575 18.17 -48.45 -2.10
CA GLY A 575 18.53 -48.56 -3.52
C GLY A 575 19.78 -47.69 -3.74
N ASP A 576 20.83 -48.28 -4.33
CA ASP A 576 22.21 -47.83 -4.18
C ASP A 576 22.87 -47.61 -5.58
N ARG A 577 24.00 -46.89 -5.62
CA ARG A 577 24.95 -46.74 -6.77
C ARG A 577 24.50 -45.94 -8.02
N ALA A 578 25.41 -45.49 -8.91
CA ALA A 578 26.80 -45.00 -8.81
C ALA A 578 27.32 -44.56 -10.21
N ILE A 579 28.34 -43.68 -10.24
CA ILE A 579 29.37 -43.49 -11.31
C ILE A 579 28.91 -42.95 -12.69
N GLY A 580 29.64 -41.95 -13.19
CA GLY A 580 29.47 -41.42 -14.55
C GLY A 580 30.38 -40.24 -14.90
N ALA A 581 31.70 -40.33 -14.65
CA ALA A 581 32.66 -39.32 -15.08
C ALA A 581 33.30 -39.70 -16.42
N SER A 582 33.32 -38.80 -17.42
CA SER A 582 34.15 -38.99 -18.64
C SER A 582 34.28 -37.74 -19.54
N ILE A 583 35.54 -37.33 -19.73
CA ILE A 583 36.13 -36.73 -20.95
C ILE A 583 35.80 -35.27 -21.33
N ALA A 584 36.88 -34.51 -21.44
CA ALA A 584 36.96 -33.21 -22.11
C ALA A 584 37.38 -33.37 -23.57
N GLN A 585 37.03 -32.40 -24.42
CA GLN A 585 37.78 -32.10 -25.64
C GLN A 585 38.14 -30.61 -25.69
N ARG A 586 39.45 -30.34 -25.82
CA ARG A 586 39.97 -29.04 -26.27
C ARG A 586 39.90 -29.00 -27.80
N THR A 587 39.54 -27.85 -28.34
CA THR A 587 40.11 -27.37 -29.61
C THR A 587 40.61 -25.94 -29.42
N THR A 588 41.81 -25.68 -29.93
CA THR A 588 42.54 -24.42 -29.86
C THR A 588 42.69 -23.80 -31.26
N SER A 589 43.16 -22.55 -31.30
CA SER A 589 43.40 -21.68 -32.48
C SER A 589 42.16 -20.94 -33.03
N GLY A 590 42.26 -19.67 -33.44
CA GLY A 590 43.38 -18.75 -33.25
C GLY A 590 43.33 -17.44 -34.04
N ILE A 591 43.84 -16.38 -33.41
CA ILE A 591 44.73 -15.36 -34.01
C ILE A 591 44.10 -14.23 -34.89
N THR A 592 44.00 -13.04 -34.28
CA THR A 592 44.15 -11.67 -34.86
C THR A 592 43.09 -11.19 -35.90
N THR A 593 42.89 -9.90 -36.23
CA THR A 593 43.62 -8.63 -36.03
C THR A 593 42.69 -7.44 -35.75
N ARG A 594 43.15 -6.43 -34.97
CA ARG A 594 42.73 -5.00 -35.04
C ARG A 594 43.66 -4.28 -36.04
N PRO A 595 43.27 -3.17 -36.76
CA PRO A 595 43.32 -1.84 -36.13
C PRO A 595 42.48 -0.65 -36.69
N LYS A 596 42.05 0.24 -35.77
CA LYS A 596 42.12 1.74 -35.75
C LYS A 596 41.49 2.68 -36.82
N ARG A 597 40.97 3.81 -36.28
CA ARG A 597 40.67 5.16 -36.85
C ARG A 597 39.41 5.26 -37.74
N GLY A 598 38.66 6.37 -37.78
CA GLY A 598 38.73 7.65 -37.03
C GLY A 598 37.93 8.78 -37.73
N CYS A 599 37.65 9.90 -37.04
CA CYS A 599 36.90 11.09 -37.51
C CYS A 599 35.36 10.91 -37.70
N ALA A 600 34.51 11.93 -37.55
CA ALA A 600 34.66 13.23 -36.89
C ALA A 600 33.31 13.80 -36.42
N VAL A 601 33.43 14.67 -35.42
CA VAL A 601 32.51 15.65 -34.85
C VAL A 601 31.79 16.52 -35.90
N GLU A 602 30.51 16.80 -35.66
CA GLU A 602 29.90 18.07 -36.09
C GLU A 602 29.03 18.64 -34.93
N LEU A 603 29.15 19.94 -34.68
CA LEU A 603 28.52 20.66 -33.56
C LEU A 603 27.58 21.72 -34.12
N SER A 604 26.31 21.69 -33.73
CA SER A 604 25.34 22.75 -34.04
C SER A 604 24.73 23.34 -32.76
N PHE A 605 25.21 24.52 -32.37
CA PHE A 605 24.67 25.30 -31.24
C PHE A 605 23.35 25.99 -31.61
N GLY A 606 22.30 25.78 -30.82
CA GLY A 606 21.06 26.57 -30.83
C GLY A 606 20.91 27.35 -29.52
N ARG A 607 21.00 28.68 -29.56
CA ARG A 607 20.72 29.55 -28.40
C ARG A 607 19.22 29.75 -28.21
N VAL A 608 18.70 29.57 -27.00
CA VAL A 608 17.55 30.33 -26.47
C VAL A 608 17.88 30.80 -25.06
N THR A 609 17.37 31.97 -24.70
CA THR A 609 17.89 32.83 -23.62
C THR A 609 17.28 32.57 -22.24
N THR A 610 18.12 32.71 -21.20
CA THR A 610 17.71 32.77 -19.80
C THR A 610 17.02 34.09 -19.46
N GLU A 611 15.94 34.06 -18.67
CA GLU A 611 15.46 35.26 -17.97
C GLU A 611 15.30 34.98 -16.46
N ARG A 612 15.91 35.84 -15.64
CA ARG A 612 15.95 35.72 -14.17
C ARG A 612 14.80 36.48 -13.54
N TRP A 613 14.08 35.86 -12.61
CA TRP A 613 13.39 36.60 -11.56
C TRP A 613 14.08 36.45 -10.21
N ARG A 614 14.61 37.58 -9.71
CA ARG A 614 15.28 37.70 -8.42
C ARG A 614 14.52 38.75 -7.61
N ARG A 615 13.86 38.34 -6.51
CA ARG A 615 13.38 39.29 -5.48
C ARG A 615 13.84 38.86 -4.10
N GLN A 616 14.43 39.83 -3.41
CA GLN A 616 15.06 39.71 -2.10
C GLN A 616 14.65 40.95 -1.31
N ARG A 617 13.86 40.77 -0.24
CA ARG A 617 13.56 41.77 0.81
C ARG A 617 13.32 40.98 2.10
N SER A 618 14.30 40.86 3.01
CA SER A 618 14.81 41.85 3.97
C SER A 618 14.03 41.84 5.29
N ARG A 619 14.67 41.35 6.35
CA ARG A 619 14.25 41.54 7.76
C ARG A 619 14.46 43.01 8.15
N THR A 620 13.52 43.58 8.89
CA THR A 620 13.72 44.41 10.13
C THR A 620 12.38 44.99 10.59
N THR A 621 11.70 44.32 11.52
CA THR A 621 11.41 44.80 12.89
C THR A 621 10.92 43.62 13.74
#